data_AF-A0A1R2CH95-F1
#
_entry.id   AF-A0A1R2CH95-F1
#
_cell.length_a   1.000
_cell.length_b   1.000
_cell.length_c   1.000
_cell.angle_alpha   90.00
_cell.angle_beta   90.00
_cell.angle_gamma   90.00
#
_symmetry.space_group_name_H-M   'P 1'
#
loop_
_entity.id
_entity.type
_entity.pdbx_description
1 polymer ?
#
loop_
_entity_poly.entity_id
_entity_poly.type
_entity_poly.pdbx_seq_one_letter_code
_entity_poly.pdbx_strand_id
1 'polypeptide(L)'
;MNSQEVESYYSESHGSSFDNESFQEVKGKKCYICGKSSLFQLKKICKFCNRVICSEHSQKHRKMPGYEIPQRICTACEEKIVIKEIKEEIDKEIERLGKEIMQGKLLKESLKLETASKDQSIEELLISIEKEEKTLKGLEEELSKKLKDEAENGEKIRTDTEFLRKCLDERIENERVLVVECNGKENQLQILISEEEELRNANLELGNQINESYEMLKESVLKEELVKTLCQRCLAHIEA
;
A
#
# COMPACT_ATOMS: atom_id res chain seq x y z
N MET A 1 -40.40 -17.05 -33.80
CA MET A 1 -41.88 -16.98 -33.92
C MET A 1 -42.28 -15.52 -33.87
N ASN A 2 -43.18 -15.15 -34.77
CA ASN A 2 -43.85 -13.85 -34.94
C ASN A 2 -43.07 -12.73 -35.62
N SER A 3 -42.96 -12.91 -36.93
CA SER A 3 -43.05 -11.85 -37.93
C SER A 3 -44.43 -11.19 -37.86
N GLN A 4 -44.49 -9.86 -37.81
CA GLN A 4 -45.66 -9.03 -38.13
C GLN A 4 -45.12 -7.88 -38.98
N GLU A 5 -45.26 -7.97 -40.31
CA GLU A 5 -46.36 -7.40 -41.10
C GLU A 5 -46.29 -5.87 -41.13
N VAL A 6 -45.52 -5.37 -42.10
CA VAL A 6 -45.49 -3.97 -42.53
C VAL A 6 -46.52 -3.82 -43.63
N GLU A 7 -47.73 -3.39 -43.29
CA GLU A 7 -48.74 -3.00 -44.28
C GLU A 7 -48.48 -1.59 -44.77
N SER A 8 -48.02 -1.49 -46.02
CA SER A 8 -48.02 -0.26 -46.80
C SER A 8 -49.43 -0.01 -47.34
N TYR A 9 -50.05 1.10 -46.96
CA TYR A 9 -51.29 1.57 -47.60
C TYR A 9 -51.16 3.06 -47.98
N TYR A 10 -51.12 3.26 -49.29
CA TYR A 10 -51.62 4.39 -50.10
C TYR A 10 -51.45 5.82 -49.60
N SER A 11 -50.89 6.68 -50.47
CA SER A 11 -51.61 7.86 -51.03
C SER A 11 -50.72 8.62 -52.02
N GLU A 12 -50.83 8.31 -53.31
CA GLU A 12 -50.35 9.20 -54.37
C GLU A 12 -51.52 9.85 -55.11
N SER A 13 -51.39 11.17 -55.27
CA SER A 13 -51.96 12.00 -56.33
C SER A 13 -53.48 12.04 -56.51
N HIS A 14 -54.11 12.99 -55.81
CA HIS A 14 -55.24 13.72 -56.41
C HIS A 14 -54.76 15.10 -56.85
N GLY A 15 -54.66 15.24 -58.17
CA GLY A 15 -54.36 16.48 -58.85
C GLY A 15 -55.35 17.59 -58.49
N SER A 16 -54.78 18.78 -58.38
CA SER A 16 -55.48 20.06 -58.37
C SER A 16 -56.38 20.18 -59.60
N SER A 17 -57.69 20.23 -59.37
CA SER A 17 -58.63 20.85 -60.30
C SER A 17 -59.20 22.06 -59.59
N PHE A 18 -58.55 23.21 -59.79
CA PHE A 18 -59.15 24.50 -59.52
C PHE A 18 -60.07 24.85 -60.69
N ASP A 19 -61.16 25.52 -60.32
CA ASP A 19 -62.08 26.26 -61.18
C ASP A 19 -63.21 25.43 -61.81
N ASN A 20 -64.36 25.42 -61.14
CA ASN A 20 -65.44 26.39 -61.43
C ASN A 20 -66.71 26.00 -60.66
N GLU A 21 -66.72 26.20 -59.33
CA GLU A 21 -67.96 26.04 -58.56
C GLU A 21 -68.74 27.35 -58.51
N SER A 22 -69.93 27.28 -59.11
CA SER A 22 -70.95 28.32 -59.12
C SER A 22 -71.09 29.02 -57.78
N PHE A 23 -71.14 30.35 -57.80
CA PHE A 23 -71.73 31.15 -56.73
C PHE A 23 -73.18 30.72 -56.50
N GLN A 24 -73.41 29.69 -55.69
CA GLN A 24 -74.72 29.44 -55.12
C GLN A 24 -75.01 30.60 -54.16
N GLU A 25 -75.96 31.44 -54.55
CA GLU A 25 -76.54 32.46 -53.69
C GLU A 25 -76.96 31.84 -52.37
N VAL A 26 -76.26 32.18 -51.29
CA VAL A 26 -76.61 31.77 -49.94
C VAL A 26 -77.88 32.53 -49.55
N LYS A 27 -79.03 31.93 -49.85
CA LYS A 27 -80.36 32.46 -49.53
C LYS A 27 -80.60 32.35 -48.01
N GLY A 28 -80.34 33.44 -47.30
CA GLY A 28 -80.69 33.62 -45.89
C GLY A 28 -80.27 34.99 -45.35
N LYS A 29 -81.10 35.62 -44.50
CA LYS A 29 -80.76 36.85 -43.75
C LYS A 29 -80.39 36.58 -42.28
N LYS A 30 -80.43 35.30 -41.87
CA LYS A 30 -80.18 34.84 -40.50
C LYS A 30 -78.73 34.43 -40.31
N CYS A 31 -78.16 34.76 -39.16
CA CYS A 31 -76.85 34.26 -38.77
C CYS A 31 -76.87 32.74 -38.60
N TYR A 32 -75.90 32.05 -39.19
CA TYR A 32 -75.74 30.61 -39.07
C TYR A 32 -75.49 30.12 -37.63
N ILE A 33 -74.91 30.96 -36.77
CA ILE A 33 -74.53 30.58 -35.39
C ILE A 33 -75.65 30.83 -34.39
N CYS A 34 -76.30 32.01 -34.42
CA CYS A 34 -77.32 32.39 -33.44
C CYS A 34 -78.73 32.59 -34.02
N GLY A 35 -78.94 32.38 -35.32
CA GLY A 35 -80.24 32.51 -35.97
C GLY A 35 -80.81 33.94 -36.09
N LYS A 36 -80.16 34.96 -35.49
CA LYS A 36 -80.59 36.36 -35.53
C LYS A 36 -80.64 36.90 -36.97
N SER A 37 -81.75 37.52 -37.37
CA SER A 37 -81.92 38.17 -38.67
C SER A 37 -81.27 39.56 -38.69
N SER A 38 -80.50 39.87 -39.73
CA SER A 38 -79.99 41.23 -39.99
C SER A 38 -80.96 41.98 -40.91
N LEU A 39 -81.86 42.78 -40.33
CA LEU A 39 -82.89 43.50 -41.10
C LEU A 39 -82.36 44.77 -41.80
N PHE A 40 -81.28 45.38 -41.29
CA PHE A 40 -80.78 46.69 -41.75
C PHE A 40 -79.26 46.77 -41.96
N GLN A 41 -78.51 45.66 -41.85
CA GLN A 41 -77.05 45.65 -41.98
C GLN A 41 -76.60 44.81 -43.19
N LEU A 42 -75.50 45.24 -43.83
CA LEU A 42 -74.80 44.47 -44.87
C LEU A 42 -74.51 43.04 -44.40
N LYS A 43 -74.86 42.05 -45.23
CA LYS A 43 -74.62 40.63 -44.93
C LYS A 43 -73.12 40.39 -44.78
N LYS A 44 -72.71 39.76 -43.68
CA LYS A 44 -71.33 39.31 -43.48
C LYS A 44 -71.26 37.81 -43.75
N ILE A 45 -70.28 37.39 -44.54
CA ILE A 45 -70.09 35.99 -44.93
C ILE A 45 -68.74 35.52 -44.38
N CYS A 46 -68.74 34.36 -43.72
CA CYS A 46 -67.52 33.68 -43.33
C CYS A 46 -66.80 33.15 -44.57
N LYS A 47 -65.54 33.51 -44.78
CA LYS A 47 -64.76 33.06 -45.95
C LYS A 47 -64.32 31.60 -45.90
N PHE A 48 -64.44 30.93 -44.74
CA PHE A 48 -64.05 29.53 -44.57
C PHE A 48 -65.20 28.55 -44.80
N CYS A 49 -66.41 28.89 -44.35
CA CYS A 49 -67.59 28.01 -44.50
C CYS A 49 -68.67 28.59 -45.43
N ASN A 50 -68.45 29.79 -45.96
CA ASN A 50 -69.36 30.54 -46.84
C ASN A 50 -70.77 30.76 -46.27
N ARG A 51 -70.93 30.73 -44.94
CA ARG A 51 -72.23 30.95 -44.27
C ARG A 51 -72.40 32.40 -43.81
N VAL A 52 -73.65 32.90 -43.83
CA VAL A 52 -74.01 34.24 -43.37
C VAL A 52 -73.90 34.31 -41.84
N ILE A 53 -73.28 35.37 -41.33
CA ILE A 53 -73.03 35.59 -39.90
C ILE A 53 -73.40 37.01 -39.47
N CYS A 54 -73.80 37.19 -38.21
CA CYS A 54 -74.05 38.52 -37.66
C CYS A 54 -72.72 39.20 -37.28
N SER A 55 -72.82 40.50 -36.96
CA SER A 55 -71.67 41.32 -36.54
C SER A 55 -70.89 40.72 -35.36
N GLU A 56 -71.59 40.23 -34.33
CA GLU A 56 -71.01 39.58 -33.15
C GLU A 56 -70.15 38.37 -33.54
N HIS A 57 -70.67 37.49 -34.40
CA HIS A 57 -69.99 36.27 -34.83
C HIS A 57 -68.96 36.48 -35.95
N SER A 58 -68.71 37.73 -36.35
CA SER A 58 -67.88 38.09 -37.49
C SER A 58 -66.62 38.88 -37.13
N GLN A 59 -66.32 39.01 -35.85
CA GLN A 59 -65.23 39.85 -35.34
C GLN A 59 -63.84 39.29 -35.70
N LYS A 60 -63.75 37.99 -35.95
CA LYS A 60 -62.48 37.28 -36.15
C LYS A 60 -62.05 37.29 -37.61
N HIS A 61 -60.75 37.46 -37.83
CA HIS A 61 -60.12 37.45 -39.16
C HIS A 61 -58.88 36.56 -39.11
N ARG A 62 -58.67 35.73 -40.14
CA ARG A 62 -57.52 34.82 -40.23
C ARG A 62 -56.89 34.91 -41.61
N LYS A 63 -55.58 34.71 -41.68
CA LYS A 63 -54.85 34.62 -42.94
C LYS A 63 -55.28 33.34 -43.67
N MET A 64 -55.71 33.48 -44.91
CA MET A 64 -56.12 32.36 -45.75
C MET A 64 -55.02 32.10 -46.80
N PRO A 65 -54.71 30.83 -47.13
CA PRO A 65 -53.76 30.54 -48.20
C PRO A 65 -54.17 31.26 -49.51
N GLY A 66 -53.23 31.98 -50.13
CA GLY A 66 -53.48 32.75 -51.35
C GLY A 66 -54.04 34.17 -51.17
N TYR A 67 -54.30 34.62 -49.93
CA TYR A 67 -54.74 35.98 -49.64
C TYR A 67 -53.72 36.70 -48.74
N GLU A 68 -53.30 37.90 -49.15
CA GLU A 68 -52.38 38.73 -48.36
C GLU A 68 -53.08 39.35 -47.13
N ILE A 69 -54.37 39.67 -47.27
CA ILE A 69 -55.16 40.33 -46.23
C ILE A 69 -55.95 39.27 -45.43
N PRO A 70 -55.98 39.36 -44.08
CA PRO A 70 -56.80 38.50 -43.24
C PRO A 70 -58.27 38.49 -43.64
N GLN A 71 -58.80 37.30 -43.85
CA GLN A 71 -60.18 37.07 -44.27
C GLN A 71 -61.10 36.90 -43.07
N ARG A 72 -62.30 37.46 -43.17
CA ARG A 72 -63.33 37.35 -42.13
C ARG A 72 -63.81 35.91 -41.97
N ILE A 73 -63.86 35.43 -40.75
CA ILE A 73 -64.34 34.10 -40.43
C ILE A 73 -65.40 34.14 -39.32
N CYS A 74 -66.16 33.05 -39.20
CA CYS A 74 -67.10 32.89 -38.11
C CYS A 74 -66.42 32.33 -36.86
N THR A 75 -67.00 32.57 -35.69
CA THR A 75 -66.49 32.07 -34.40
C THR A 75 -66.35 30.54 -34.39
N ALA A 76 -67.29 29.80 -34.96
CA ALA A 76 -67.23 28.35 -35.05
C ALA A 76 -66.08 27.83 -35.94
N CYS A 77 -65.71 28.56 -37.01
CA CYS A 77 -64.54 28.22 -37.83
C CYS A 77 -63.24 28.52 -37.07
N GLU A 78 -63.18 29.63 -36.34
CA GLU A 78 -62.03 29.93 -35.49
C GLU A 78 -61.83 28.84 -34.43
N GLU A 79 -62.89 28.47 -33.70
CA GLU A 79 -62.80 27.46 -32.63
C GLU A 79 -62.25 26.14 -33.15
N LYS A 80 -62.69 25.70 -34.34
CA LYS A 80 -62.14 24.49 -34.99
C LYS A 80 -60.65 24.61 -35.29
N ILE A 81 -60.19 25.76 -35.76
CA ILE A 81 -58.77 26.01 -36.06
C ILE A 81 -57.97 26.02 -34.77
N VAL A 82 -58.42 26.76 -33.75
CA VAL A 82 -57.74 26.84 -32.45
C VAL A 82 -57.68 25.46 -31.78
N ILE A 83 -58.75 24.68 -31.81
CA ILE A 83 -58.74 23.30 -31.29
C ILE A 83 -57.71 22.45 -32.06
N LYS A 84 -57.56 22.65 -33.37
CA LYS A 84 -56.56 21.95 -34.17
C LYS A 84 -55.14 22.38 -33.78
N GLU A 85 -54.88 23.68 -33.66
CA GLU A 85 -53.58 24.24 -33.23
C GLU A 85 -53.18 23.70 -31.85
N ILE A 86 -54.12 23.71 -30.88
CA ILE A 86 -53.91 23.16 -29.53
C ILE A 86 -53.60 21.67 -29.59
N LYS A 87 -54.32 20.89 -30.40
CA LYS A 87 -54.05 19.44 -30.55
C LYS A 87 -52.66 19.20 -31.14
N GLU A 88 -52.28 19.92 -32.19
CA GLU A 88 -50.95 19.80 -32.79
C GLU A 88 -49.84 20.16 -31.80
N GLU A 89 -50.05 21.13 -30.90
CA GLU A 89 -49.11 21.47 -29.84
C GLU A 89 -49.04 20.39 -28.74
N ILE A 90 -50.19 19.86 -28.31
CA ILE A 90 -50.26 18.74 -27.36
C ILE A 90 -49.54 17.51 -27.93
N ASP A 91 -49.76 17.16 -29.19
CA ASP A 91 -49.14 15.99 -29.82
C ASP A 91 -47.62 16.14 -29.91
N LYS A 92 -47.12 17.34 -30.26
CA LYS A 92 -45.67 17.63 -30.25
C LYS A 92 -45.07 17.51 -28.85
N GLU A 93 -45.79 17.99 -27.84
CA GLU A 93 -45.33 17.91 -26.45
C GLU A 93 -45.33 16.46 -25.94
N ILE A 94 -46.34 15.66 -26.29
CA ILE A 94 -46.37 14.22 -26.01
C ILE A 94 -45.18 13.51 -26.67
N GLU A 95 -44.87 13.83 -27.92
CA GLU A 95 -43.72 13.25 -28.62
C GLU A 95 -42.39 13.62 -27.94
N ARG A 96 -42.24 14.89 -27.54
CA ARG A 96 -41.06 15.39 -26.82
C ARG A 96 -40.88 14.66 -25.49
N LEU A 97 -41.92 14.60 -24.67
CA LEU A 97 -41.90 13.91 -23.38
C LEU A 97 -41.65 12.40 -23.57
N GLY A 98 -42.19 11.79 -24.63
CA GLY A 98 -41.91 10.41 -24.99
C GLY A 98 -40.43 10.14 -25.26
N LYS A 99 -39.75 11.04 -25.98
CA LYS A 99 -38.30 10.97 -26.23
C LYS A 99 -37.49 11.13 -24.94
N GLU A 100 -37.86 12.07 -24.08
CA GLU A 100 -37.19 12.29 -22.79
C GLU A 100 -37.34 11.07 -21.86
N ILE A 101 -38.53 10.47 -21.80
CA ILE A 101 -38.76 9.25 -21.02
C ILE A 101 -37.92 8.09 -21.58
N MET A 102 -37.83 7.95 -22.91
CA MET A 102 -37.02 6.91 -23.54
C MET A 102 -35.53 7.09 -23.21
N GLN A 103 -34.99 8.30 -23.33
CA GLN A 103 -33.62 8.63 -22.97
C GLN A 103 -33.35 8.38 -21.48
N GLY A 104 -34.28 8.77 -20.60
CA GLY A 104 -34.18 8.51 -19.17
C GLY A 104 -34.16 7.02 -18.83
N LYS A 105 -34.94 6.18 -19.54
CA LYS A 105 -34.90 4.73 -19.39
C LYS A 105 -33.57 4.13 -19.81
N LEU A 106 -33.05 4.51 -20.98
CA LEU A 106 -31.76 4.04 -21.48
C LEU A 106 -30.61 4.44 -20.53
N LEU A 107 -30.60 5.69 -20.06
CA LEU A 107 -29.60 6.17 -19.10
C LEU A 107 -29.69 5.39 -17.78
N LYS A 108 -30.89 5.13 -17.27
CA LYS A 108 -31.09 4.35 -16.04
C LYS A 108 -30.55 2.92 -16.19
N GLU A 109 -30.79 2.28 -17.32
CA GLU A 109 -30.26 0.93 -17.59
C GLU A 109 -28.74 0.92 -17.69
N SER A 110 -28.17 1.89 -18.41
CA SER A 110 -26.72 2.07 -18.50
C SER A 110 -26.09 2.27 -17.11
N LEU A 111 -26.67 3.15 -16.29
CA LEU A 111 -26.18 3.40 -14.94
C LEU A 111 -26.28 2.17 -14.05
N LYS A 112 -27.34 1.37 -14.15
CA LYS A 112 -27.45 0.12 -13.40
C LYS A 112 -26.33 -0.87 -13.75
N LEU A 113 -26.01 -1.01 -15.04
CA LEU A 113 -24.93 -1.90 -15.48
C LEU A 113 -23.57 -1.39 -14.96
N GLU A 114 -23.34 -0.08 -15.05
CA GLU A 114 -22.11 0.53 -14.54
C GLU A 114 -21.98 0.37 -13.01
N THR A 115 -23.05 0.59 -12.26
CA THR A 115 -23.06 0.38 -10.81
C THR A 115 -22.76 -1.08 -10.46
N ALA A 116 -23.44 -2.04 -11.10
CA ALA A 116 -23.18 -3.47 -10.86
C ALA A 116 -21.73 -3.86 -11.17
N SER A 117 -21.15 -3.34 -12.26
CA SER A 117 -19.75 -3.57 -12.60
C SER A 117 -18.79 -2.98 -11.56
N LYS A 118 -19.07 -1.76 -11.07
CA LYS A 118 -18.24 -1.12 -10.03
C LYS A 118 -18.34 -1.86 -8.70
N ASP A 119 -19.55 -2.30 -8.32
CA ASP A 119 -19.77 -3.06 -7.09
C ASP A 119 -18.97 -4.37 -7.11
N GLN A 120 -18.95 -5.07 -8.25
CA GLN A 120 -18.11 -6.26 -8.42
C GLN A 120 -16.61 -5.93 -8.27
N SER A 121 -16.13 -4.86 -8.91
CA SER A 121 -14.72 -4.45 -8.77
C SER A 121 -14.36 -4.08 -7.33
N ILE A 122 -15.28 -3.44 -6.60
CA ILE A 122 -15.09 -3.13 -5.17
C ILE A 122 -14.98 -4.42 -4.36
N GLU A 123 -15.85 -5.40 -4.60
CA GLU A 123 -15.80 -6.70 -3.91
C GLU A 123 -14.48 -7.44 -4.15
N GLU A 124 -14.01 -7.48 -5.40
CA GLU A 124 -12.72 -8.07 -5.76
C GLU A 124 -11.54 -7.39 -5.03
N LEU A 125 -11.56 -6.06 -4.94
CA LEU A 125 -10.56 -5.29 -4.21
C LEU A 125 -10.61 -5.56 -2.70
N LEU A 126 -11.80 -5.65 -2.11
CA LEU A 126 -11.96 -5.96 -0.68
C LEU A 126 -11.39 -7.34 -0.34
N ILE A 127 -11.67 -8.36 -1.18
CA ILE A 127 -11.11 -9.70 -1.02
C ILE A 127 -9.58 -9.67 -1.13
N SER A 128 -9.03 -8.89 -2.07
CA SER A 128 -7.58 -8.73 -2.21
C SER A 128 -6.94 -8.08 -0.99
N ILE A 129 -7.56 -7.03 -0.43
CA ILE A 129 -7.10 -6.36 0.78
C ILE A 129 -7.09 -7.34 1.96
N GLU A 130 -8.16 -8.11 2.15
CA GLU A 130 -8.25 -9.08 3.25
C GLU A 130 -7.15 -10.16 3.18
N LYS A 131 -6.82 -10.62 1.97
CA LYS A 131 -5.72 -11.58 1.76
C LYS A 131 -4.36 -10.98 2.10
N GLU A 132 -4.13 -9.74 1.69
CA GLU A 132 -2.88 -9.04 1.97
C GLU A 132 -2.73 -8.78 3.48
N GLU A 133 -3.80 -8.34 4.15
CA GLU A 133 -3.81 -8.14 5.60
C GLU A 133 -3.47 -9.43 6.37
N LYS A 134 -4.04 -10.58 5.96
CA LYS A 134 -3.70 -11.88 6.56
C LYS A 134 -2.23 -12.25 6.36
N THR A 135 -1.70 -11.95 5.16
CA THR A 135 -0.30 -12.22 4.82
C THR A 135 0.65 -11.35 5.65
N LEU A 136 0.36 -10.05 5.73
CA LEU A 136 1.14 -9.10 6.53
C LEU A 136 1.13 -9.45 8.01
N LYS A 137 -0.03 -9.84 8.55
CA LYS A 137 -0.14 -10.29 9.94
C LYS A 137 0.71 -11.53 10.23
N GLY A 138 0.71 -12.50 9.31
CA GLY A 138 1.58 -13.68 9.43
C GLY A 138 3.07 -13.31 9.44
N LEU A 139 3.48 -12.37 8.58
CA LEU A 139 4.85 -11.87 8.53
C LEU A 139 5.22 -11.10 9.81
N GLU A 140 4.31 -10.30 10.35
CA GLU A 140 4.50 -9.58 11.61
C GLU A 140 4.73 -10.54 12.78
N GLU A 141 3.92 -11.60 12.88
CA GLU A 141 4.07 -12.63 13.91
C GLU A 141 5.43 -13.37 13.77
N GLU A 142 5.85 -13.70 12.54
CA GLU A 142 7.15 -14.33 12.28
C GLU A 142 8.33 -13.43 12.66
N LEU A 143 8.28 -12.16 12.26
CA LEU A 143 9.32 -11.18 12.58
C LEU A 143 9.39 -10.90 14.08
N SER A 144 8.24 -10.82 14.76
CA SER A 144 8.20 -10.66 16.21
C SER A 144 8.82 -11.86 16.92
N LYS A 145 8.62 -13.08 16.41
CA LYS A 145 9.27 -14.28 16.95
C LYS A 145 10.78 -14.24 16.74
N LYS A 146 11.24 -13.94 15.51
CA LYS A 146 12.67 -13.81 15.19
C LYS A 146 13.36 -12.77 16.06
N LEU A 147 12.72 -11.62 16.29
CA LEU A 147 13.26 -10.57 17.15
C LEU A 147 13.42 -11.04 18.60
N LYS A 148 12.43 -11.78 19.11
CA LYS A 148 12.50 -12.36 20.46
C LYS A 148 13.63 -13.38 20.59
N ASP A 149 13.73 -14.30 19.63
CA ASP A 149 14.76 -15.34 19.62
C ASP A 149 16.17 -14.70 19.56
N GLU A 150 16.35 -13.67 18.74
CA GLU A 150 17.63 -12.94 18.64
C GLU A 150 17.95 -12.15 19.92
N ALA A 151 16.94 -11.55 20.57
CA ALA A 151 17.13 -10.84 21.83
C ALA A 151 17.57 -11.81 22.96
N GLU A 152 16.94 -12.99 23.04
CA GLU A 152 17.33 -14.04 23.98
C GLU A 152 18.74 -14.57 23.70
N ASN A 153 19.09 -14.76 22.42
CA ASN A 153 20.44 -15.16 22.01
C ASN A 153 21.48 -14.10 22.39
N GLY A 154 21.18 -12.82 22.15
CA GLY A 154 22.04 -11.70 22.53
C GLY A 154 22.28 -11.62 24.03
N GLU A 155 21.29 -11.93 24.88
CA GLU A 155 21.46 -11.96 26.33
C GLU A 155 22.36 -13.11 26.80
N LYS A 156 22.25 -14.29 26.18
CA LYS A 156 23.16 -15.42 26.44
C LYS A 156 24.60 -15.05 26.11
N ILE A 157 24.83 -14.49 24.91
CA ILE A 157 26.16 -14.07 24.48
C ILE A 157 26.74 -13.01 25.43
N ARG A 158 25.93 -12.05 25.90
CA ARG A 158 26.37 -11.06 26.90
C ARG A 158 26.82 -11.73 28.20
N THR A 159 26.03 -12.68 28.70
CA THR A 159 26.34 -13.42 29.93
C THR A 159 27.63 -14.23 29.78
N ASP A 160 27.79 -14.95 28.66
CA ASP A 160 28.99 -15.73 28.36
C ASP A 160 30.23 -14.85 28.23
N THR A 161 30.09 -13.68 27.58
CA THR A 161 31.18 -12.71 27.43
C THR A 161 31.63 -12.18 28.79
N GLU A 162 30.69 -11.87 29.68
CA GLU A 162 31.01 -11.40 31.02
C GLU A 162 31.68 -12.51 31.87
N PHE A 163 31.22 -13.74 31.74
CA PHE A 163 31.85 -14.90 32.39
C PHE A 163 33.29 -15.10 31.91
N LEU A 164 33.52 -15.11 30.59
CA LEU A 164 34.86 -15.26 30.01
C LEU A 164 35.79 -14.13 30.43
N ARG A 165 35.28 -12.90 30.53
CA ARG A 165 36.04 -11.75 31.03
C ARG A 165 36.51 -11.98 32.48
N LYS A 166 35.64 -12.46 33.37
CA LYS A 166 36.00 -12.78 34.76
C LYS A 166 37.07 -13.88 34.82
N CYS A 167 36.91 -14.95 34.04
CA CYS A 167 37.91 -16.01 33.96
C CYS A 167 39.27 -15.50 33.43
N LEU A 168 39.26 -14.57 32.48
CA LEU A 168 40.48 -13.96 31.96
C LEU A 168 41.18 -13.11 33.03
N ASP A 169 40.43 -12.28 33.77
CA ASP A 169 40.97 -11.46 34.84
C ASP A 169 41.59 -12.33 35.95
N GLU A 170 40.93 -13.43 36.35
CA GLU A 170 41.47 -14.42 37.29
C GLU A 170 42.75 -15.09 36.77
N ARG A 171 42.78 -15.46 35.48
CA ARG A 171 43.97 -16.03 34.81
C ARG A 171 45.16 -15.08 34.85
N ILE A 172 44.93 -13.81 34.54
CA ILE A 172 45.97 -12.76 34.56
C ILE A 172 46.53 -12.60 35.97
N GLU A 173 45.68 -12.59 36.99
CA GLU A 173 46.14 -12.44 38.37
C GLU A 173 46.94 -13.67 38.85
N ASN A 174 46.47 -14.87 38.52
CA ASN A 174 47.23 -16.10 38.81
C ASN A 174 48.59 -16.12 38.12
N GLU A 175 48.67 -15.68 36.86
CA GLU A 175 49.94 -15.55 36.14
C GLU A 175 50.89 -14.58 36.84
N ARG A 176 50.39 -13.42 37.31
CA ARG A 176 51.20 -12.47 38.08
C ARG A 176 51.77 -13.08 39.37
N VAL A 177 50.95 -13.83 40.11
CA VAL A 177 51.39 -14.53 41.33
C VAL A 177 52.50 -15.52 40.99
N LEU A 178 52.31 -16.35 39.96
CA LEU A 178 53.32 -17.32 39.53
C LEU A 178 54.62 -16.65 39.07
N VAL A 179 54.56 -15.53 38.37
CA VAL A 179 55.75 -14.78 37.96
C VAL A 179 56.53 -14.29 39.20
N VAL A 180 55.84 -13.78 40.22
CA VAL A 180 56.49 -13.36 41.47
C VAL A 180 57.13 -14.55 42.19
N GLU A 181 56.44 -15.70 42.26
CA GLU A 181 56.99 -16.92 42.87
C GLU A 181 58.22 -17.44 42.11
N CYS A 182 58.16 -17.50 40.78
CA CYS A 182 59.27 -17.91 39.92
C CYS A 182 60.49 -17.01 40.12
N ASN A 183 60.31 -15.69 40.11
CA ASN A 183 61.39 -14.73 40.38
C ASN A 183 61.99 -14.94 41.78
N GLY A 184 61.14 -15.21 42.78
CA GLY A 184 61.60 -15.54 44.13
C GLY A 184 62.45 -16.82 44.18
N LYS A 185 62.06 -17.86 43.44
CA LYS A 185 62.82 -19.11 43.32
C LYS A 185 64.12 -18.94 42.54
N GLU A 186 64.12 -18.12 41.50
CA GLU A 186 65.31 -17.81 40.71
C GLU A 186 66.35 -17.04 41.54
N ASN A 187 65.91 -16.09 42.37
CA ASN A 187 66.78 -15.42 43.33
C ASN A 187 67.35 -16.39 44.38
N GLN A 188 66.53 -17.32 44.91
CA GLN A 188 67.01 -18.36 45.84
C GLN A 188 68.06 -19.26 45.18
N LEU A 189 67.84 -19.64 43.92
CA LEU A 189 68.79 -20.45 43.16
C LEU A 189 70.12 -19.70 42.97
N GLN A 190 70.09 -18.41 42.66
CA GLN A 190 71.32 -17.60 42.53
C GLN A 190 72.12 -17.54 43.85
N ILE A 191 71.43 -17.40 44.99
CA ILE A 191 72.08 -17.44 46.31
C ILE A 191 72.77 -18.79 46.52
N LEU A 192 72.04 -19.90 46.29
CA LEU A 192 72.59 -21.25 46.45
C LEU A 192 73.78 -21.53 45.52
N ILE A 193 73.76 -21.00 44.29
CA ILE A 193 74.90 -21.10 43.37
C ILE A 193 76.12 -20.38 43.94
N SER A 194 75.95 -19.17 44.47
CA SER A 194 77.04 -18.42 45.12
C SER A 194 77.58 -19.15 46.34
N GLU A 195 76.71 -19.71 47.18
CA GLU A 195 77.12 -20.51 48.35
C GLU A 195 77.87 -21.78 47.96
N GLU A 196 77.44 -22.47 46.88
CA GLU A 196 78.13 -23.66 46.36
C GLU A 196 79.54 -23.31 45.87
N GLU A 197 79.70 -22.17 45.19
CA GLU A 197 80.99 -21.68 44.72
C GLU A 197 81.93 -21.29 45.87
N GLU A 198 81.41 -20.61 46.90
CA GLU A 198 82.15 -20.31 48.13
C GLU A 198 82.63 -21.58 48.84
N LEU A 199 81.75 -22.57 49.01
CA LEU A 199 82.10 -23.86 49.63
C LEU A 199 83.12 -24.63 48.80
N ARG A 200 83.02 -24.58 47.47
CA ARG A 200 83.99 -25.21 46.56
C ARG A 200 85.36 -24.58 46.71
N ASN A 201 85.44 -23.25 46.79
CA ASN A 201 86.69 -22.52 47.00
C ASN A 201 87.29 -22.84 48.38
N ALA A 202 86.48 -22.84 49.45
CA ALA A 202 86.92 -23.19 50.79
C ALA A 202 87.45 -24.64 50.87
N ASN A 203 86.79 -25.59 50.19
CA ASN A 203 87.29 -26.96 50.09
C ASN A 203 88.62 -27.05 49.36
N LEU A 204 88.81 -26.27 48.30
CA LEU A 204 90.07 -26.21 47.56
C LEU A 204 91.21 -25.68 48.46
N GLU A 205 90.95 -24.60 49.21
CA GLU A 205 91.89 -24.01 50.16
C GLU A 205 92.25 -24.98 51.30
N LEU A 206 91.26 -25.62 51.92
CA LEU A 206 91.49 -26.65 52.94
C LEU A 206 92.28 -27.84 52.38
N GLY A 207 91.98 -28.27 51.16
CA GLY A 207 92.75 -29.30 50.46
C GLY A 207 94.22 -28.91 50.27
N ASN A 208 94.48 -27.66 49.90
CA ASN A 208 95.84 -27.12 49.79
C ASN A 208 96.53 -27.08 51.16
N GLN A 209 95.86 -26.59 52.20
CA GLN A 209 96.41 -26.55 53.58
C GLN A 209 96.74 -27.95 54.13
N ILE A 210 95.90 -28.94 53.85
CA ILE A 210 96.15 -30.34 54.21
C ILE A 210 97.40 -30.85 53.50
N ASN A 211 97.52 -30.60 52.20
CA ASN A 211 98.70 -31.02 51.43
C ASN A 211 99.99 -30.34 51.93
N GLU A 212 99.95 -29.03 52.20
CA GLU A 212 101.07 -28.29 52.78
C GLU A 212 101.48 -28.86 54.13
N SER A 213 100.51 -29.11 55.02
CA SER A 213 100.76 -29.70 56.34
C SER A 213 101.34 -31.11 56.22
N TYR A 214 100.85 -31.90 55.25
CA TYR A 214 101.35 -33.25 54.98
C TYR A 214 102.81 -33.22 54.50
N GLU A 215 103.17 -32.34 53.57
CA GLU A 215 104.56 -32.19 53.12
C GLU A 215 105.46 -31.67 54.24
N MET A 216 105.02 -30.70 55.06
CA MET A 216 105.77 -30.25 56.24
C MET A 216 106.00 -31.37 57.26
N LEU A 217 104.99 -32.19 57.56
CA LEU A 217 105.11 -33.35 58.45
C LEU A 217 106.10 -34.39 57.90
N LYS A 218 106.04 -34.65 56.60
CA LYS A 218 106.94 -35.57 55.90
C LYS A 218 108.39 -35.10 55.92
N GLU A 219 108.65 -33.80 55.82
CA GLU A 219 109.98 -33.21 55.96
C GLU A 219 110.47 -33.18 57.42
N SER A 220 109.57 -32.92 58.37
CA SER A 220 109.90 -32.82 59.80
C SER A 220 110.10 -34.17 60.49
N VAL A 221 109.52 -35.24 59.94
CA VAL A 221 109.65 -36.61 60.45
C VAL A 221 110.61 -37.37 59.56
N LEU A 222 111.91 -37.06 59.69
CA LEU A 222 112.95 -37.97 59.18
C LEU A 222 112.87 -39.26 60.00
N LYS A 223 112.47 -40.35 59.33
CA LYS A 223 112.35 -41.68 59.93
C LYS A 223 113.64 -42.05 60.69
N GLU A 224 114.80 -41.63 60.19
CA GLU A 224 116.09 -41.87 60.84
C GLU A 224 116.30 -41.10 62.15
N GLU A 225 115.65 -39.95 62.36
CA GLU A 225 115.75 -39.17 63.60
C GLU A 225 114.74 -39.63 64.65
N LEU A 226 113.52 -39.99 64.23
CA LEU A 226 112.49 -40.49 65.14
C LEU A 226 112.94 -41.79 65.82
N VAL A 227 113.57 -42.71 65.07
CA VAL A 227 114.15 -43.98 65.56
C VAL A 227 115.16 -43.77 66.69
N LYS A 228 115.87 -42.63 66.73
CA LYS A 228 116.86 -42.31 67.78
C LYS A 228 116.23 -41.85 69.10
N THR A 229 114.97 -41.44 69.10
CA THR A 229 114.24 -40.91 70.29
C THR A 229 113.25 -41.91 70.90
N LEU A 230 113.00 -43.04 70.24
CA LEU A 230 112.08 -44.05 70.73
C LEU A 230 112.70 -44.89 71.85
N CYS A 231 111.87 -45.29 72.83
CA CYS A 231 112.29 -46.25 73.84
C CYS A 231 112.40 -47.66 73.23
N GLN A 232 113.21 -48.54 73.85
CA GLN A 232 113.46 -49.90 73.35
C GLN A 232 112.19 -50.71 73.06
N ARG A 233 111.12 -50.47 73.82
CA ARG A 233 109.83 -51.17 73.64
C ARG A 233 109.12 -50.76 72.35
N CYS A 234 109.28 -49.51 71.91
CA CYS A 234 108.66 -48.98 70.70
C CYS A 234 109.49 -49.28 69.44
N LEU A 235 110.83 -49.30 69.56
CA LEU A 235 111.73 -49.73 68.49
C LEU A 235 111.43 -51.16 68.00
N ALA A 236 111.14 -52.09 68.93
CA ALA A 236 110.83 -53.48 68.63
C ALA A 236 109.56 -53.69 67.77
N HIS A 237 108.66 -52.70 67.70
CA HIS A 237 107.46 -52.76 66.87
C HIS A 237 107.64 -52.19 65.46
N ILE A 238 108.75 -51.50 65.18
CA ILE A 238 109.02 -50.87 63.87
C ILE A 238 109.91 -51.76 62.99
N GLU A 239 110.66 -52.68 63.61
CA GLU A 239 111.58 -53.61 62.93
C GLU A 239 110.97 -55.00 62.64
N ALA A 240 109.67 -55.19 62.89
CA ALA A 240 108.89 -56.39 62.54
C ALA A 240 107.99 -56.11 61.32
#